data_AF-A0A947NIC9-F1
#
_entry.id   AF-A0A947NIC9-F1
#
_cell.length_a   1.000
_cell.length_b   1.000
_cell.length_c   1.000
_cell.angle_alpha   90.00
_cell.angle_beta   90.00
_cell.angle_gamma   90.00
#
_symmetry.space_group_name_H-M   'P 1'
#
loop_
_entity.id
_entity.type
_entity.pdbx_description
1 polymer ?
#
loop_
_entity_poly.entity_id
_entity_poly.type
_entity_poly.pdbx_seq_one_letter_code
_entity_poly.pdbx_strand_id
1 'polypeptide(L)'
;MDEDIMKEEEKTVGSSSKTMGFIAGLVIILVLAFAGVYIYGRISTNKVSTDSFTLKIAGIFNFSAAEANGDKVLYTDYIEDVQVLNSYYDSNGDGSTKPSDEEISDQVISRLIANRIVAQEAKKLGAEVTDEDMALAESDLRSEFQTNSDDTTDIETVIMDRYGWTIDNYLQKVVRPIVLEQNLQKAFDEASSEDFGDFQTEEIKARHILFMVDEENDADTVKAEAQEVLDRIKDGEDFATLALEFGSDGTKDVGGDLGWFGRGMMVPEFEDAAFALEAGQLGEELVETRYGFHIIKVDEKRTKNDFVSYMDSKLKNSDIEIKIDIHNPFDDIFATEEVVQ
;
A
#
# COMPACT_ATOMS: atom_id res chain seq x y z
N MET A 1 26.33 -15.14 -81.94
CA MET A 1 25.06 -14.65 -81.39
C MET A 1 25.16 -14.73 -79.86
N ASP A 2 26.27 -14.23 -79.29
CA ASP A 2 26.71 -14.53 -77.90
C ASP A 2 27.41 -13.35 -77.19
N GLU A 3 27.38 -12.13 -77.74
CA GLU A 3 27.92 -10.95 -77.04
C GLU A 3 26.84 -10.06 -76.40
N ASP A 4 25.59 -10.15 -76.88
CA ASP A 4 24.49 -9.33 -76.34
C ASP A 4 23.84 -9.95 -75.09
N ILE A 5 23.90 -11.28 -74.91
CA ILE A 5 23.33 -11.95 -73.72
C ILE A 5 24.24 -11.79 -72.49
N MET A 6 25.57 -11.71 -72.68
CA MET A 6 26.54 -11.49 -71.59
C MET A 6 26.51 -10.05 -71.03
N LYS A 7 25.98 -9.07 -71.77
CA LYS A 7 25.87 -7.67 -71.31
C LYS A 7 24.59 -7.37 -70.53
N GLU A 8 23.57 -8.22 -70.64
CA GLU A 8 22.33 -8.07 -69.85
C GLU A 8 22.45 -8.68 -68.45
N GLU A 9 23.20 -9.78 -68.26
CA GLU A 9 23.46 -10.33 -66.92
C GLU A 9 24.37 -9.44 -66.05
N GLU A 10 25.35 -8.74 -66.63
CA GLU A 10 26.27 -7.89 -65.85
C GLU A 10 25.62 -6.57 -65.37
N LYS A 11 24.58 -6.09 -66.08
CA LYS A 11 23.83 -4.87 -65.71
C LYS A 11 22.85 -5.08 -64.56
N THR A 12 22.28 -6.28 -64.43
CA THR A 12 21.32 -6.59 -63.36
C THR A 12 22.01 -6.79 -62.01
N VAL A 13 23.22 -7.36 -61.99
CA VAL A 13 24.01 -7.58 -60.76
C VAL A 13 24.59 -6.26 -60.21
N GLY A 14 25.07 -5.34 -61.08
CA GLY A 14 25.66 -4.06 -60.67
C GLY A 14 24.67 -2.99 -60.18
N SER A 15 23.40 -3.06 -60.62
CA SER A 15 22.33 -2.17 -60.15
C SER A 15 21.84 -2.58 -58.75
N SER A 16 21.81 -3.88 -58.44
CA SER A 16 21.37 -4.38 -57.14
C SER A 16 22.32 -3.99 -56.00
N SER A 17 23.65 -4.06 -56.22
CA SER A 17 24.63 -3.74 -55.16
C SER A 17 24.70 -2.24 -54.81
N LYS A 18 24.51 -1.35 -55.80
CA LYS A 18 24.50 0.11 -55.57
C LYS A 18 23.24 0.55 -54.82
N THR A 19 22.09 0.00 -55.17
CA THR A 19 20.83 0.25 -54.46
C THR A 19 20.89 -0.32 -53.05
N MET A 20 21.49 -1.51 -52.87
CA MET A 20 21.72 -2.11 -51.55
C MET A 20 22.69 -1.29 -50.68
N GLY A 21 23.74 -0.72 -51.25
CA GLY A 21 24.67 0.19 -50.55
C GLY A 21 24.02 1.54 -50.16
N PHE A 22 23.15 2.09 -51.01
CA PHE A 22 22.38 3.30 -50.70
C PHE A 22 21.35 3.06 -49.59
N ILE A 23 20.63 1.93 -49.64
CA ILE A 23 19.68 1.51 -48.59
C ILE A 23 20.43 1.27 -47.28
N ALA A 24 21.57 0.59 -47.30
CA ALA A 24 22.39 0.38 -46.09
C ALA A 24 22.87 1.70 -45.48
N GLY A 25 23.29 2.67 -46.31
CA GLY A 25 23.66 4.02 -45.85
C GLY A 25 22.50 4.77 -45.20
N LEU A 26 21.29 4.70 -45.78
CA LEU A 26 20.09 5.29 -45.19
C LEU A 26 19.71 4.63 -43.87
N VAL A 27 19.80 3.31 -43.77
CA VAL A 27 19.53 2.57 -42.52
C VAL A 27 20.51 3.00 -41.43
N ILE A 28 21.80 3.17 -41.73
CA ILE A 28 22.79 3.65 -40.75
C ILE A 28 22.46 5.06 -40.27
N ILE A 29 22.08 5.98 -41.18
CA ILE A 29 21.70 7.35 -40.80
C ILE A 29 20.45 7.33 -39.91
N LEU A 30 19.45 6.51 -40.24
CA LEU A 30 18.26 6.34 -39.42
C LEU A 30 18.59 5.78 -38.04
N VAL A 31 19.47 4.78 -37.95
CA VAL A 31 19.92 4.22 -36.67
C VAL A 31 20.68 5.25 -35.83
N LEU A 32 21.56 6.05 -36.43
CA LEU A 32 22.29 7.11 -35.72
C LEU A 32 21.37 8.24 -35.28
N ALA A 33 20.40 8.64 -36.11
CA ALA A 33 19.39 9.61 -35.74
C ALA A 33 18.53 9.09 -34.58
N PHE A 34 18.12 7.82 -34.64
CA PHE A 34 17.37 7.15 -33.59
C PHE A 34 18.17 7.08 -32.26
N ALA A 35 19.46 6.74 -32.34
CA ALA A 35 20.36 6.76 -31.18
C ALA A 35 20.52 8.18 -30.61
N GLY A 36 20.63 9.20 -31.47
CA GLY A 36 20.69 10.60 -31.06
C GLY A 36 19.42 11.05 -30.33
N VAL A 37 18.24 10.69 -30.87
CA VAL A 37 16.93 10.96 -30.24
C VAL A 37 16.80 10.24 -28.90
N TYR A 38 17.24 8.98 -28.81
CA TYR A 38 17.27 8.22 -27.57
C TYR A 38 18.15 8.90 -26.51
N ILE A 39 19.39 9.27 -26.88
CA ILE A 39 20.34 9.92 -25.97
C ILE A 39 19.81 11.28 -25.50
N TYR A 40 19.32 12.11 -26.42
CA TYR A 40 18.67 13.37 -26.08
C TYR A 40 17.53 13.15 -25.10
N GLY A 41 16.67 12.18 -25.40
CA GLY A 41 15.55 11.79 -24.55
C GLY A 41 15.98 11.44 -23.13
N ARG A 42 16.98 10.55 -22.98
CA ARG A 42 17.52 10.17 -21.65
C ARG A 42 18.09 11.35 -20.87
N ILE A 43 18.84 12.24 -21.54
CA ILE A 43 19.37 13.44 -20.88
C ILE A 43 18.23 14.37 -20.44
N SER A 44 17.21 14.52 -21.27
CA SER A 44 16.09 15.42 -21.02
C SER A 44 15.16 14.91 -19.90
N THR A 45 14.85 13.61 -19.90
CA THR A 45 14.08 12.99 -18.81
C THR A 45 14.86 12.96 -17.50
N ASN A 46 16.19 12.77 -17.56
CA ASN A 46 17.02 12.87 -16.36
C ASN A 46 16.87 14.25 -15.72
N LYS A 47 16.73 15.32 -16.51
CA LYS A 47 16.49 16.68 -16.01
C LYS A 47 15.00 17.00 -15.74
N VAL A 48 14.15 15.98 -15.71
CA VAL A 48 12.72 16.09 -15.41
C VAL A 48 11.98 17.06 -16.36
N SER A 49 12.39 17.12 -17.64
CA SER A 49 11.74 18.01 -18.62
C SER A 49 10.30 17.58 -18.95
N THR A 50 9.38 18.53 -18.88
CA THR A 50 7.94 18.35 -19.18
C THR A 50 7.57 18.77 -20.60
N ASP A 51 8.54 19.13 -21.44
CA ASP A 51 8.26 19.58 -22.80
C ASP A 51 7.65 18.46 -23.67
N SER A 52 6.77 18.84 -24.59
CA SER A 52 6.00 17.88 -25.40
C SER A 52 6.86 16.98 -26.28
N PHE A 53 8.08 17.40 -26.66
CA PHE A 53 8.96 16.56 -27.47
C PHE A 53 9.62 15.48 -26.60
N THR A 54 10.11 15.85 -25.41
CA THR A 54 10.63 14.90 -24.42
C THR A 54 9.59 13.87 -24.01
N LEU A 55 8.35 14.28 -23.71
CA LEU A 55 7.28 13.35 -23.32
C LEU A 55 6.94 12.36 -24.45
N LYS A 56 6.91 12.82 -25.70
CA LYS A 56 6.70 11.92 -26.86
C LYS A 56 7.83 10.90 -27.00
N ILE A 57 9.09 11.33 -26.85
CA ILE A 57 10.23 10.42 -26.89
C ILE A 57 10.17 9.44 -25.73
N ALA A 58 9.91 9.92 -24.51
CA ALA A 58 9.82 9.07 -23.32
C ALA A 58 8.75 7.99 -23.47
N GLY A 59 7.59 8.32 -24.06
CA GLY A 59 6.54 7.35 -24.38
C GLY A 59 6.94 6.36 -25.49
N ILE A 60 7.62 6.81 -26.54
CA ILE A 60 8.10 5.92 -27.62
C ILE A 60 9.12 4.90 -27.11
N PHE A 61 10.00 5.33 -26.22
CA PHE A 61 11.10 4.52 -25.71
C PHE A 61 10.83 3.88 -24.34
N ASN A 62 9.66 4.10 -23.75
CA ASN A 62 9.29 3.64 -22.40
C ASN A 62 10.39 3.93 -21.37
N PHE A 63 10.85 5.18 -21.30
CA PHE A 63 11.81 5.58 -20.29
C PHE A 63 11.20 5.45 -18.89
N SER A 64 11.97 4.87 -17.97
CA SER A 64 11.63 4.80 -16.56
C SER A 64 11.99 6.10 -15.83
N ALA A 65 11.09 6.55 -14.95
CA ALA A 65 11.39 7.50 -13.88
C ALA A 65 12.04 6.78 -12.69
N ALA A 66 11.58 5.57 -12.39
CA ALA A 66 12.17 4.68 -11.40
C ALA A 66 11.97 3.22 -11.79
N GLU A 67 12.66 2.33 -11.09
CA GLU A 67 12.52 0.87 -11.20
C GLU A 67 12.43 0.27 -9.80
N ALA A 68 11.59 -0.76 -9.65
CA ALA A 68 11.45 -1.54 -8.43
C ALA A 68 11.55 -3.04 -8.77
N ASN A 69 12.61 -3.71 -8.32
CA ASN A 69 12.93 -5.10 -8.68
C ASN A 69 12.98 -5.33 -10.22
N GLY A 70 13.39 -4.30 -10.97
CA GLY A 70 13.45 -4.31 -12.43
C GLY A 70 12.14 -3.95 -13.15
N ASP A 71 11.01 -3.82 -12.44
CA ASP A 71 9.76 -3.32 -13.04
C ASP A 71 9.76 -1.79 -13.10
N LYS A 72 9.39 -1.26 -14.27
CA LYS A 72 9.51 0.17 -14.58
C LYS A 72 8.31 0.96 -14.10
N VAL A 73 8.59 2.08 -13.42
CA VAL A 73 7.68 3.22 -13.34
C VAL A 73 7.96 4.12 -14.54
N LEU A 74 7.01 4.27 -15.46
CA LEU A 74 7.22 5.06 -16.67
C LEU A 74 7.35 6.55 -16.35
N TYR A 75 8.26 7.21 -17.04
CA TYR A 75 8.47 8.66 -16.91
C TYR A 75 7.21 9.46 -17.24
N THR A 76 6.45 9.01 -18.24
CA THR A 76 5.19 9.65 -18.62
C THR A 76 4.14 9.57 -17.52
N ASP A 77 4.04 8.43 -16.83
CA ASP A 77 3.11 8.23 -15.72
C ASP A 77 3.49 9.14 -14.54
N TYR A 78 4.77 9.21 -14.21
CA TYR A 78 5.30 10.08 -13.18
C TYR A 78 4.98 11.56 -13.44
N ILE A 79 5.30 12.07 -14.63
CA ILE A 79 5.05 13.49 -14.96
C ILE A 79 3.56 13.80 -14.99
N GLU A 80 2.73 12.92 -15.54
CA GLU A 80 1.29 13.13 -15.58
C GLU A 80 0.70 13.20 -14.17
N ASP A 81 1.07 12.27 -13.29
CA ASP A 81 0.53 12.22 -11.93
C ASP A 81 1.02 13.42 -11.07
N VAL A 82 2.26 13.90 -11.26
CA VAL A 82 2.75 15.15 -10.66
C VAL A 82 1.95 16.37 -11.14
N GLN A 83 1.62 16.44 -12.43
CA GLN A 83 0.82 17.54 -12.99
C GLN A 83 -0.61 17.54 -12.46
N VAL A 84 -1.20 16.35 -12.32
CA VAL A 84 -2.56 16.18 -11.77
C VAL A 84 -2.60 16.62 -10.31
N LEU A 85 -1.63 16.20 -9.50
CA LEU A 85 -1.59 16.59 -8.09
C LEU A 85 -1.32 18.09 -7.91
N ASN A 86 -0.45 18.68 -8.72
CA ASN A 86 -0.25 20.13 -8.75
C ASN A 86 -1.54 20.88 -9.11
N SER A 87 -2.23 20.44 -10.16
CA SER A 87 -3.49 21.05 -10.61
C SER A 87 -4.58 20.95 -9.53
N TYR A 88 -4.64 19.82 -8.82
CA TYR A 88 -5.54 19.63 -7.68
C TYR A 88 -5.29 20.68 -6.59
N TYR A 89 -4.04 20.86 -6.14
CA TYR A 89 -3.72 21.85 -5.10
C TYR A 89 -3.91 23.30 -5.56
N ASP A 90 -3.65 23.59 -6.84
CA ASP A 90 -3.82 24.93 -7.40
C ASP A 90 -5.30 25.33 -7.56
N SER A 91 -6.18 24.35 -7.81
CA SER A 91 -7.61 24.56 -8.09
C SER A 91 -8.53 24.35 -6.87
N ASN A 92 -8.16 23.44 -5.96
CA ASN A 92 -9.04 22.87 -4.96
C ASN A 92 -8.39 22.76 -3.56
N GLY A 93 -7.39 23.59 -3.25
CA GLY A 93 -6.90 23.70 -1.88
C GLY A 93 -8.06 24.06 -0.93
N ASP A 94 -8.34 23.19 0.03
CA ASP A 94 -9.34 23.35 1.10
C ASP A 94 -9.00 24.48 2.11
N GLY A 95 -8.12 25.40 1.73
CA GLY A 95 -7.46 26.35 2.61
C GLY A 95 -6.13 25.86 3.18
N SER A 96 -5.75 24.60 2.95
CA SER A 96 -4.43 24.07 3.33
C SER A 96 -3.31 24.65 2.47
N THR A 97 -2.12 24.72 3.07
CA THR A 97 -0.89 25.09 2.37
C THR A 97 -0.52 24.00 1.36
N LYS A 98 -0.39 24.36 0.09
CA LYS A 98 0.10 23.47 -0.97
C LYS A 98 1.48 22.91 -0.57
N PRO A 99 1.69 21.58 -0.65
CA PRO A 99 3.01 20.98 -0.45
C PRO A 99 4.02 21.51 -1.48
N SER A 100 5.30 21.46 -1.15
CA SER A 100 6.38 21.80 -2.08
C SER A 100 6.42 20.86 -3.28
N ASP A 101 7.05 21.30 -4.37
CA ASP A 101 7.22 20.48 -5.58
C ASP A 101 7.97 19.17 -5.29
N GLU A 102 8.91 19.21 -4.34
CA GLU A 102 9.66 18.03 -3.86
C GLU A 102 8.74 17.05 -3.12
N GLU A 103 7.92 17.53 -2.18
CA GLU A 103 6.96 16.68 -1.46
C GLU A 103 5.92 16.04 -2.40
N ILE A 104 5.45 16.80 -3.41
CA ILE A 104 4.56 16.27 -4.46
C ILE A 104 5.28 15.19 -5.28
N SER A 105 6.52 15.45 -5.70
CA SER A 105 7.37 14.49 -6.41
C SER A 105 7.53 13.20 -5.62
N ASP A 106 7.89 13.32 -4.34
CA ASP A 106 8.12 12.20 -3.42
C ASP A 106 6.85 11.37 -3.21
N GLN A 107 5.70 12.04 -3.01
CA GLN A 107 4.42 11.36 -2.88
C GLN A 107 4.07 10.56 -4.14
N VAL A 108 4.26 11.15 -5.33
CA VAL A 108 3.93 10.48 -6.60
C VAL A 108 4.86 9.29 -6.84
N ILE A 109 6.18 9.49 -6.73
CA ILE A 109 7.12 8.41 -7.01
C ILE A 109 6.98 7.26 -6.01
N SER A 110 6.75 7.58 -4.73
CA SER A 110 6.54 6.57 -3.68
C SER A 110 5.30 5.72 -3.96
N ARG A 111 4.17 6.36 -4.29
CA ARG A 111 2.95 5.64 -4.66
C ARG A 111 3.14 4.76 -5.90
N LEU A 112 3.81 5.28 -6.93
CA LEU A 112 4.01 4.51 -8.17
C LEU A 112 4.91 3.28 -7.94
N ILE A 113 5.94 3.40 -7.11
CA ILE A 113 6.81 2.29 -6.71
C ILE A 113 6.03 1.28 -5.84
N ALA A 114 5.28 1.75 -4.85
CA ALA A 114 4.44 0.90 -4.01
C ALA A 114 3.45 0.07 -4.87
N ASN A 115 2.80 0.71 -5.84
CA ASN A 115 1.91 0.03 -6.80
C ASN A 115 2.63 -1.06 -7.61
N ARG A 116 3.90 -0.87 -7.97
CA ARG A 116 4.68 -1.91 -8.65
C ARG A 116 4.94 -3.10 -7.74
N ILE A 117 5.29 -2.85 -6.48
CA ILE A 117 5.55 -3.90 -5.49
C ILE A 117 4.26 -4.67 -5.18
N VAL A 118 3.14 -3.98 -4.97
CA VAL A 118 1.81 -4.60 -4.84
C VAL A 118 1.52 -5.50 -6.04
N ALA A 119 1.72 -5.02 -7.27
CA ALA A 119 1.48 -5.81 -8.47
C ALA A 119 2.39 -7.06 -8.58
N GLN A 120 3.65 -6.96 -8.13
CA GLN A 120 4.58 -8.09 -8.07
C GLN A 120 4.11 -9.15 -7.06
N GLU A 121 3.70 -8.73 -5.87
CA GLU A 121 3.22 -9.63 -4.83
C GLU A 121 1.85 -10.24 -5.18
N ALA A 122 0.94 -9.45 -5.75
CA ALA A 122 -0.32 -9.93 -6.28
C ALA A 122 -0.11 -11.04 -7.32
N LYS A 123 0.83 -10.85 -8.24
CA LYS A 123 1.19 -11.88 -9.23
C LYS A 123 1.75 -13.15 -8.57
N LYS A 124 2.53 -13.04 -7.48
CA LYS A 124 3.06 -14.20 -6.75
C LYS A 124 1.96 -15.00 -6.06
N LEU A 125 0.97 -14.32 -5.49
CA LEU A 125 -0.16 -14.93 -4.79
C LEU A 125 -1.36 -15.24 -5.69
N GLY A 126 -1.27 -14.93 -6.99
CA GLY A 126 -2.35 -15.15 -7.95
C GLY A 126 -3.56 -14.23 -7.74
N ALA A 127 -3.37 -13.11 -7.05
CA ALA A 127 -4.37 -12.07 -6.93
C ALA A 127 -4.41 -11.24 -8.23
N GLU A 128 -5.61 -11.10 -8.81
CA GLU A 128 -5.84 -10.37 -10.04
C GLU A 128 -7.05 -9.44 -9.86
N VAL A 129 -7.14 -8.39 -10.68
CA VAL A 129 -8.34 -7.54 -10.74
C VAL A 129 -9.15 -7.95 -11.95
N THR A 130 -10.34 -8.49 -11.69
CA THR A 130 -11.30 -8.93 -12.70
C THR A 130 -12.17 -7.77 -13.20
N ASP A 131 -12.88 -7.99 -14.32
CA ASP A 131 -13.86 -7.02 -14.83
C ASP A 131 -15.03 -6.84 -13.86
N GLU A 132 -15.38 -7.89 -13.10
CA GLU A 132 -16.42 -7.83 -12.06
C GLU A 132 -15.98 -6.94 -10.90
N ASP A 133 -14.73 -7.08 -10.43
CA ASP A 133 -14.19 -6.23 -9.37
C ASP A 133 -14.21 -4.75 -9.77
N MET A 134 -13.84 -4.44 -11.02
CA MET A 134 -13.88 -3.07 -11.52
C MET A 134 -15.30 -2.52 -11.64
N ALA A 135 -16.27 -3.35 -12.06
CA ALA A 135 -17.67 -2.93 -12.17
C ALA A 135 -18.29 -2.66 -10.78
N LEU A 136 -17.95 -3.49 -9.78
CA LEU A 136 -18.36 -3.26 -8.40
C LEU A 136 -17.71 -1.99 -7.84
N ALA A 137 -16.41 -1.81 -8.02
CA ALA A 137 -15.70 -0.63 -7.54
C ALA A 137 -16.21 0.67 -8.19
N GLU A 138 -16.55 0.64 -9.49
CA GLU A 138 -17.18 1.78 -10.16
C GLU A 138 -18.58 2.07 -9.58
N SER A 139 -19.39 1.03 -9.37
CA SER A 139 -20.73 1.17 -8.77
C SER A 139 -20.66 1.78 -7.37
N ASP A 140 -19.74 1.29 -6.53
CA ASP A 140 -19.53 1.78 -5.17
C ASP A 140 -19.06 3.24 -5.18
N LEU A 141 -18.07 3.55 -6.02
CA LEU A 141 -17.61 4.92 -6.23
C LEU A 141 -18.77 5.86 -6.61
N ARG A 142 -19.61 5.47 -7.57
CA ARG A 142 -20.79 6.27 -7.96
C ARG A 142 -21.78 6.46 -6.81
N SER A 143 -22.00 5.42 -5.99
CA SER A 143 -22.91 5.47 -4.85
C SER A 143 -22.40 6.38 -3.73
N GLU A 144 -21.10 6.35 -3.44
CA GLU A 144 -20.47 7.20 -2.41
C GLU A 144 -20.56 8.68 -2.78
N PHE A 145 -20.31 9.02 -4.05
CA PHE A 145 -20.45 10.40 -4.52
C PHE A 145 -21.90 10.89 -4.46
N GLN A 146 -22.88 10.07 -4.86
CA GLN A 146 -24.31 10.43 -4.79
C GLN A 146 -24.80 10.66 -3.36
N THR A 147 -24.27 9.91 -2.40
CA THR A 147 -24.68 10.00 -0.98
C THR A 147 -24.08 11.24 -0.30
N ASN A 148 -22.87 11.63 -0.71
CA ASN A 148 -22.12 12.73 -0.11
C ASN A 148 -22.37 14.10 -0.76
N SER A 149 -23.18 14.17 -1.82
CA SER A 149 -23.54 15.42 -2.47
C SER A 149 -25.06 15.67 -2.42
N ASP A 150 -25.47 16.81 -1.85
CA ASP A 150 -26.80 17.43 -2.13
C ASP A 150 -26.94 17.88 -3.61
N ASP A 151 -25.89 17.68 -4.41
CA ASP A 151 -25.68 18.22 -5.74
C ASP A 151 -25.93 17.14 -6.81
N THR A 152 -26.69 17.48 -7.86
CA THR A 152 -27.01 16.56 -8.98
C THR A 152 -25.86 16.42 -9.97
N THR A 153 -24.65 16.80 -9.57
CA THR A 153 -23.48 16.86 -10.45
C THR A 153 -22.95 15.44 -10.69
N ASP A 154 -22.85 15.08 -11.96
CA ASP A 154 -22.37 13.76 -12.40
C ASP A 154 -20.89 13.55 -12.01
N ILE A 155 -20.53 12.34 -11.58
CA ILE A 155 -19.18 12.03 -11.06
C ILE A 155 -18.10 12.26 -12.11
N GLU A 156 -18.41 12.03 -13.39
CA GLU A 156 -17.55 12.32 -14.53
C GLU A 156 -17.12 13.79 -14.55
N THR A 157 -18.05 14.70 -14.24
CA THR A 157 -17.76 16.15 -14.20
C THR A 157 -16.87 16.45 -13.00
N VAL A 158 -17.16 15.86 -11.83
CA VAL A 158 -16.35 16.05 -10.62
C VAL A 158 -14.91 15.57 -10.83
N ILE A 159 -14.73 14.39 -11.41
CA ILE A 159 -13.40 13.82 -11.68
C ILE A 159 -12.66 14.65 -12.73
N MET A 160 -13.35 15.08 -13.79
CA MET A 160 -12.75 15.93 -14.82
C MET A 160 -12.32 17.29 -14.25
N ASP A 161 -13.18 17.95 -13.49
CA ASP A 161 -12.89 19.28 -12.94
C ASP A 161 -11.79 19.23 -11.87
N ARG A 162 -11.72 18.14 -11.09
CA ARG A 162 -10.76 18.00 -10.00
C ARG A 162 -9.41 17.45 -10.45
N TYR A 163 -9.41 16.46 -11.34
CA TYR A 163 -8.22 15.71 -11.73
C TYR A 163 -7.84 15.86 -13.21
N GLY A 164 -8.70 16.46 -14.04
CA GLY A 164 -8.48 16.55 -15.49
C GLY A 164 -8.58 15.20 -16.21
N TRP A 165 -9.19 14.20 -15.57
CA TRP A 165 -9.26 12.83 -16.06
C TRP A 165 -10.68 12.42 -16.45
N THR A 166 -10.79 11.49 -17.39
CA THR A 166 -12.03 10.74 -17.59
C THR A 166 -12.24 9.77 -16.43
N ILE A 167 -13.49 9.34 -16.21
CA ILE A 167 -13.79 8.27 -15.25
C ILE A 167 -12.96 7.02 -15.53
N ASP A 168 -12.79 6.62 -16.80
CA ASP A 168 -11.97 5.45 -17.17
C ASP A 168 -10.51 5.60 -16.70
N ASN A 169 -9.90 6.77 -16.91
CA ASN A 169 -8.53 7.01 -16.46
C ASN A 169 -8.43 6.96 -14.93
N TYR A 170 -9.41 7.53 -14.24
CA TYR A 170 -9.47 7.50 -12.78
C TYR A 170 -9.62 6.06 -12.27
N LEU A 171 -10.51 5.27 -12.87
CA LEU A 171 -10.69 3.86 -12.54
C LEU A 171 -9.40 3.07 -12.76
N GLN A 172 -8.68 3.29 -13.85
CA GLN A 172 -7.44 2.55 -14.14
C GLN A 172 -6.25 2.98 -13.29
N LYS A 173 -6.14 4.27 -12.95
CA LYS A 173 -4.95 4.81 -12.27
C LYS A 173 -5.07 4.91 -10.75
N VAL A 174 -6.29 5.01 -10.23
CA VAL A 174 -6.56 5.16 -8.81
C VAL A 174 -7.27 3.94 -8.26
N VAL A 175 -8.40 3.55 -8.86
CA VAL A 175 -9.25 2.49 -8.30
C VAL A 175 -8.65 1.11 -8.52
N ARG A 176 -8.17 0.78 -9.72
CA ARG A 176 -7.61 -0.53 -10.04
C ARG A 176 -6.43 -0.93 -9.14
N PRO A 177 -5.45 -0.05 -8.85
CA PRO A 177 -4.40 -0.38 -7.87
C PRO A 177 -4.94 -0.68 -6.47
N ILE A 178 -5.93 0.08 -5.99
CA ILE A 178 -6.56 -0.15 -4.68
C ILE A 178 -7.28 -1.51 -4.65
N VAL A 179 -8.04 -1.83 -5.70
CA VAL A 179 -8.72 -3.12 -5.82
C VAL A 179 -7.71 -4.28 -5.90
N LEU A 180 -6.58 -4.08 -6.59
CA LEU A 180 -5.52 -5.10 -6.64
C LEU A 180 -4.91 -5.34 -5.25
N GLU A 181 -4.66 -4.29 -4.49
CA GLU A 181 -4.17 -4.38 -3.11
C GLU A 181 -5.17 -5.10 -2.20
N GLN A 182 -6.46 -4.77 -2.32
CA GLN A 182 -7.54 -5.46 -1.58
C GLN A 182 -7.61 -6.95 -1.93
N ASN A 183 -7.53 -7.30 -3.22
CA ASN A 183 -7.52 -8.69 -3.67
C ASN A 183 -6.26 -9.42 -3.21
N LEU A 184 -5.11 -8.74 -3.18
CA LEU A 184 -3.86 -9.26 -2.65
C LEU A 184 -3.96 -9.51 -1.13
N GLN A 185 -4.46 -8.56 -0.35
CA GLN A 185 -4.74 -8.72 1.08
C GLN A 185 -5.63 -9.94 1.33
N LYS A 186 -6.73 -10.06 0.59
CA LYS A 186 -7.63 -11.21 0.70
C LYS A 186 -6.93 -12.53 0.39
N ALA A 187 -6.16 -12.60 -0.69
CA ALA A 187 -5.39 -13.79 -1.05
C ALA A 187 -4.35 -14.14 0.02
N PHE A 188 -3.72 -13.13 0.62
CA PHE A 188 -2.77 -13.28 1.71
C PHE A 188 -3.43 -13.79 3.00
N ASP A 189 -4.62 -13.29 3.34
CA ASP A 189 -5.39 -13.76 4.51
C ASP A 189 -5.92 -15.19 4.34
N GLU A 190 -6.30 -15.57 3.12
CA GLU A 190 -6.81 -16.91 2.80
C GLU A 190 -5.69 -17.96 2.65
N ALA A 191 -4.47 -17.52 2.41
CA ALA A 191 -3.32 -18.39 2.29
C ALA A 191 -2.89 -18.95 3.66
N SER A 192 -2.24 -20.12 3.64
CA SER A 192 -1.86 -20.82 4.88
C SER A 192 -0.95 -19.92 5.69
N SER A 193 -1.23 -19.77 6.99
CA SER A 193 -0.40 -18.93 7.84
C SER A 193 1.05 -19.40 7.83
N GLU A 194 1.30 -20.71 7.78
CA GLU A 194 2.64 -21.31 7.65
C GLU A 194 3.46 -20.76 6.47
N ASP A 195 2.82 -20.28 5.40
CA ASP A 195 3.51 -19.75 4.22
C ASP A 195 4.18 -18.39 4.48
N PHE A 196 3.74 -17.67 5.52
CA PHE A 196 4.18 -16.31 5.85
C PHE A 196 4.68 -16.18 7.28
N GLY A 197 5.28 -17.23 7.85
CA GLY A 197 5.62 -17.33 9.28
C GLY A 197 6.11 -16.04 9.98
N ASP A 198 7.00 -15.26 9.35
CA ASP A 198 7.54 -14.01 9.92
C ASP A 198 6.55 -12.83 9.91
N PHE A 199 5.46 -12.95 9.18
CA PHE A 199 4.40 -11.95 8.97
C PHE A 199 3.09 -12.44 9.57
N GLN A 200 3.18 -12.86 10.82
CA GLN A 200 2.05 -13.28 11.62
C GLN A 200 2.00 -12.49 12.90
N THR A 201 0.79 -12.21 13.35
CA THR A 201 0.55 -11.62 14.66
C THR A 201 -0.37 -12.50 15.48
N GLU A 202 -0.05 -12.63 16.77
CA GLU A 202 -0.93 -13.28 17.74
C GLU A 202 -1.97 -12.25 18.20
N GLU A 203 -3.24 -12.63 18.09
CA GLU A 203 -4.34 -11.90 18.70
C GLU A 203 -5.05 -12.81 19.70
N ILE A 204 -5.52 -12.22 20.79
CA ILE A 204 -6.35 -12.88 21.77
C ILE A 204 -7.71 -12.20 21.83
N LYS A 205 -8.76 -12.98 22.01
CA LYS A 205 -10.06 -12.49 22.42
C LYS A 205 -10.17 -12.68 23.92
N ALA A 206 -10.27 -11.58 24.66
CA ALA A 206 -10.33 -11.64 26.12
C ALA A 206 -11.48 -10.81 26.66
N ARG A 207 -11.80 -11.08 27.91
CA ARG A 207 -12.70 -10.27 28.72
C ARG A 207 -12.04 -9.96 30.04
N HIS A 208 -12.39 -8.82 30.62
CA HIS A 208 -11.84 -8.39 31.90
C HIS A 208 -12.88 -7.75 32.82
N ILE A 209 -12.53 -7.66 34.10
CA ILE A 209 -13.23 -6.83 35.08
C ILE A 209 -12.19 -5.90 35.69
N LEU A 210 -12.31 -4.60 35.42
CA LEU A 210 -11.50 -3.57 36.06
C LEU A 210 -12.15 -3.12 37.37
N PHE A 211 -11.35 -3.13 38.44
CA PHE A 211 -11.60 -2.48 39.72
C PHE A 211 -10.68 -1.27 39.82
N MET A 212 -11.25 -0.07 39.65
CA MET A 212 -10.46 1.16 39.55
C MET A 212 -9.95 1.60 40.92
N VAL A 213 -8.68 2.01 40.98
CA VAL A 213 -8.08 2.66 42.16
C VAL A 213 -7.95 4.15 41.87
N ASP A 214 -8.50 4.98 42.74
CA ASP A 214 -8.48 6.45 42.64
C ASP A 214 -8.25 7.09 44.02
N GLU A 215 -8.37 8.42 44.12
CA GLU A 215 -8.17 9.13 45.38
C GLU A 215 -9.27 8.83 46.43
N GLU A 216 -10.42 8.31 46.00
CA GLU A 216 -11.57 8.02 46.86
C GLU A 216 -11.56 6.56 47.35
N ASN A 217 -10.94 5.65 46.60
CA ASN A 217 -10.92 4.22 46.84
C ASN A 217 -9.51 3.72 47.19
N ASP A 218 -9.34 3.29 48.45
CA ASP A 218 -8.08 2.73 48.94
C ASP A 218 -7.72 1.42 48.22
N ALA A 219 -6.46 1.30 47.79
CA ALA A 219 -5.98 0.18 46.98
C ALA A 219 -6.15 -1.19 47.64
N ASP A 220 -5.96 -1.29 48.97
CA ASP A 220 -6.12 -2.57 49.68
C ASP A 220 -7.60 -3.00 49.72
N THR A 221 -8.51 -2.03 49.83
CA THR A 221 -9.95 -2.27 49.80
C THR A 221 -10.40 -2.74 48.43
N VAL A 222 -9.97 -2.03 47.37
CA VAL A 222 -10.28 -2.39 45.98
C VAL A 222 -9.71 -3.77 45.62
N LYS A 223 -8.49 -4.08 46.08
CA LYS A 223 -7.87 -5.39 45.89
C LYS A 223 -8.65 -6.51 46.56
N ALA A 224 -9.15 -6.28 47.77
CA ALA A 224 -9.93 -7.28 48.50
C ALA A 224 -11.26 -7.58 47.78
N GLU A 225 -11.94 -6.55 47.26
CA GLU A 225 -13.17 -6.71 46.47
C GLU A 225 -12.90 -7.46 45.15
N ALA A 226 -11.84 -7.06 44.42
CA ALA A 226 -11.43 -7.75 43.21
C ALA A 226 -11.10 -9.23 43.47
N GLN A 227 -10.45 -9.53 44.60
CA GLN A 227 -10.12 -10.92 44.97
C GLN A 227 -11.38 -11.74 45.29
N GLU A 228 -12.36 -11.16 45.99
CA GLU A 228 -13.65 -11.82 46.24
C GLU A 228 -14.36 -12.15 44.93
N VAL A 229 -14.38 -11.23 43.98
CA VAL A 229 -15.01 -11.46 42.66
C VAL A 229 -14.25 -12.52 41.87
N LEU A 230 -12.92 -12.53 41.90
CA LEU A 230 -12.13 -13.59 41.27
C LEU A 230 -12.45 -14.97 41.86
N ASP A 231 -12.57 -15.07 43.19
CA ASP A 231 -12.91 -16.32 43.86
C ASP A 231 -14.32 -16.80 43.50
N ARG A 232 -15.30 -15.88 43.39
CA ARG A 232 -16.65 -16.20 42.88
C ARG A 232 -16.65 -16.75 41.46
N ILE A 233 -15.83 -16.17 40.56
CA ILE A 233 -15.68 -16.69 39.19
C ILE A 233 -15.06 -18.10 39.23
N LYS A 234 -14.04 -18.33 40.06
CA LYS A 234 -13.41 -19.66 40.23
C LYS A 234 -14.39 -20.70 40.79
N ASP A 235 -15.33 -20.27 41.63
CA ASP A 235 -16.40 -21.11 42.16
C ASP A 235 -17.55 -21.36 41.16
N GLY A 236 -17.48 -20.74 39.96
CA GLY A 236 -18.36 -21.02 38.83
C GLY A 236 -19.47 -19.99 38.60
N GLU A 237 -19.42 -18.83 39.25
CA GLU A 237 -20.29 -17.71 38.90
C GLU A 237 -19.96 -17.17 37.49
N ASP A 238 -20.98 -16.65 36.81
CA ASP A 238 -20.84 -16.17 35.44
C ASP A 238 -20.02 -14.87 35.38
N PHE A 239 -18.95 -14.89 34.58
CA PHE A 239 -18.03 -13.76 34.42
C PHE A 239 -18.73 -12.50 33.96
N ALA A 240 -19.63 -12.59 32.96
CA ALA A 240 -20.27 -11.43 32.39
C ALA A 240 -21.25 -10.76 33.37
N THR A 241 -21.91 -11.57 34.21
CA THR A 241 -22.76 -11.09 35.29
C THR A 241 -21.95 -10.31 36.32
N LEU A 242 -20.80 -10.83 36.73
CA LEU A 242 -19.90 -10.15 37.67
C LEU A 242 -19.24 -8.91 37.06
N ALA A 243 -18.91 -8.95 35.76
CA ALA A 243 -18.45 -7.77 35.05
C ALA A 243 -19.51 -6.66 35.04
N LEU A 244 -20.77 -7.01 34.79
CA LEU A 244 -21.89 -6.07 34.83
C LEU A 244 -22.09 -5.48 36.24
N GLU A 245 -21.92 -6.28 37.28
CA GLU A 245 -22.10 -5.84 38.67
C GLU A 245 -20.93 -4.94 39.14
N PHE A 246 -19.69 -5.40 38.96
CA PHE A 246 -18.50 -4.83 39.59
C PHE A 246 -17.56 -4.05 38.65
N GLY A 247 -17.68 -4.23 37.33
CA GLY A 247 -16.80 -3.55 36.37
C GLY A 247 -16.88 -2.02 36.49
N SER A 248 -15.73 -1.36 36.35
CA SER A 248 -15.55 0.08 36.53
C SER A 248 -15.29 0.85 35.22
N ASP A 249 -15.33 0.20 34.07
CA ASP A 249 -15.10 0.84 32.76
C ASP A 249 -16.23 0.58 31.75
N GLY A 250 -16.03 1.05 30.51
CA GLY A 250 -17.00 0.96 29.43
C GLY A 250 -17.31 -0.47 28.96
N THR A 251 -16.52 -1.47 29.36
CA THR A 251 -16.76 -2.87 28.97
C THR A 251 -17.76 -3.58 29.89
N LYS A 252 -18.06 -3.00 31.06
CA LYS A 252 -19.04 -3.47 32.05
C LYS A 252 -20.36 -3.92 31.42
N ASP A 253 -20.93 -3.07 30.56
CA ASP A 253 -22.25 -3.30 29.95
C ASP A 253 -22.27 -4.40 28.88
N VAL A 254 -21.09 -4.80 28.37
CA VAL A 254 -20.90 -5.90 27.42
C VAL A 254 -20.25 -7.12 28.09
N GLY A 255 -20.35 -7.21 29.44
CA GLY A 255 -19.85 -8.36 30.18
C GLY A 255 -18.33 -8.46 30.25
N GLY A 256 -17.64 -7.33 30.10
CA GLY A 256 -16.18 -7.24 30.13
C GLY A 256 -15.51 -7.56 28.80
N ASP A 257 -16.25 -7.79 27.71
CA ASP A 257 -15.69 -8.19 26.41
C ASP A 257 -14.82 -7.08 25.79
N LEU A 258 -13.56 -7.38 25.53
CA LEU A 258 -12.60 -6.48 24.87
C LEU A 258 -12.53 -6.71 23.35
N GLY A 259 -13.15 -7.78 22.86
CA GLY A 259 -12.96 -8.24 21.49
C GLY A 259 -11.55 -8.80 21.26
N TRP A 260 -11.14 -8.82 19.99
CA TRP A 260 -9.82 -9.28 19.58
C TRP A 260 -8.80 -8.15 19.69
N PHE A 261 -7.66 -8.44 20.31
CA PHE A 261 -6.52 -7.52 20.31
C PHE A 261 -5.18 -8.25 20.20
N GLY A 262 -4.25 -7.63 19.47
CA GLY A 262 -2.84 -7.98 19.40
C GLY A 262 -2.00 -7.23 20.44
N ARG A 263 -0.70 -7.53 20.44
CA ARG A 263 0.28 -6.85 21.31
C ARG A 263 0.45 -5.37 20.99
N GLY A 264 0.83 -4.57 21.98
CA GLY A 264 0.97 -3.12 21.91
C GLY A 264 -0.33 -2.32 22.03
N MET A 265 -1.49 -2.98 22.15
CA MET A 265 -2.80 -2.31 22.24
C MET A 265 -3.29 -2.10 23.68
N MET A 266 -2.71 -2.83 24.64
CA MET A 266 -3.06 -2.74 26.06
C MET A 266 -1.86 -2.22 26.88
N VAL A 267 -2.10 -1.86 28.15
CA VAL A 267 -0.99 -1.51 29.04
C VAL A 267 -0.12 -2.75 29.29
N PRO A 268 1.22 -2.60 29.41
CA PRO A 268 2.15 -3.73 29.40
C PRO A 268 1.81 -4.83 30.41
N GLU A 269 1.45 -4.46 31.64
CA GLU A 269 1.18 -5.42 32.72
C GLU A 269 -0.08 -6.26 32.43
N PHE A 270 -1.12 -5.64 31.87
CA PHE A 270 -2.33 -6.34 31.44
C PHE A 270 -2.05 -7.26 30.26
N GLU A 271 -1.33 -6.74 29.26
CA GLU A 271 -1.00 -7.47 28.05
C GLU A 271 -0.19 -8.73 28.35
N ASP A 272 0.89 -8.61 29.13
CA ASP A 272 1.76 -9.72 29.48
C ASP A 272 0.97 -10.83 30.18
N ALA A 273 0.10 -10.46 31.13
CA ALA A 273 -0.76 -11.42 31.82
C ALA A 273 -1.79 -12.05 30.90
N ALA A 274 -2.46 -11.27 30.04
CA ALA A 274 -3.49 -11.78 29.14
C ALA A 274 -2.90 -12.75 28.09
N PHE A 275 -1.77 -12.40 27.48
CA PHE A 275 -1.12 -13.24 26.48
C PHE A 275 -0.48 -14.50 27.07
N ALA A 276 -0.17 -14.53 28.37
CA ALA A 276 0.33 -15.73 29.06
C ALA A 276 -0.76 -16.80 29.30
N LEU A 277 -2.05 -16.45 29.20
CA LEU A 277 -3.16 -17.38 29.39
C LEU A 277 -3.44 -18.19 28.12
N GLU A 278 -3.89 -19.43 28.28
CA GLU A 278 -4.38 -20.27 27.17
C GLU A 278 -5.83 -19.90 26.78
N ALA A 279 -6.26 -20.32 25.59
CA ALA A 279 -7.64 -20.13 25.15
C ALA A 279 -8.63 -20.81 26.13
N GLY A 280 -9.62 -20.06 26.60
CA GLY A 280 -10.60 -20.48 27.60
C GLY A 280 -10.15 -20.32 29.05
N GLN A 281 -8.91 -19.88 29.31
CA GLN A 281 -8.33 -19.80 30.64
C GLN A 281 -8.69 -18.49 31.37
N LEU A 282 -9.01 -18.62 32.66
CA LEU A 282 -9.12 -17.52 33.62
C LEU A 282 -7.75 -17.30 34.29
N GLY A 283 -7.35 -16.04 34.45
CA GLY A 283 -6.16 -15.67 35.23
C GLY A 283 -6.27 -16.13 36.68
N GLU A 284 -5.20 -16.76 37.20
CA GLU A 284 -5.20 -17.27 38.57
C GLU A 284 -5.08 -16.17 39.63
N GLU A 285 -4.49 -15.04 39.26
CA GLU A 285 -4.21 -13.90 40.13
C GLU A 285 -4.74 -12.60 39.52
N LEU A 286 -4.93 -11.59 40.37
CA LEU A 286 -5.25 -10.22 39.94
C LEU A 286 -4.04 -9.60 39.23
N VAL A 287 -4.31 -8.85 38.17
CA VAL A 287 -3.29 -8.08 37.47
C VAL A 287 -3.38 -6.63 37.90
N GLU A 288 -2.31 -6.12 38.51
CA GLU A 288 -2.21 -4.72 38.92
C GLU A 288 -1.68 -3.87 37.76
N THR A 289 -2.35 -2.76 37.50
CA THR A 289 -1.95 -1.77 36.49
C THR A 289 -2.07 -0.37 37.09
N ARG A 290 -1.65 0.65 36.35
CA ARG A 290 -1.89 2.07 36.73
C ARG A 290 -3.37 2.44 36.94
N TYR A 291 -4.32 1.63 36.47
CA TYR A 291 -5.74 1.87 36.60
C TYR A 291 -6.36 1.20 37.84
N GLY A 292 -5.66 0.23 38.44
CA GLY A 292 -6.19 -0.63 39.49
C GLY A 292 -6.02 -2.11 39.15
N PHE A 293 -6.93 -2.94 39.66
CA PHE A 293 -6.83 -4.40 39.59
C PHE A 293 -7.75 -4.97 38.51
N HIS A 294 -7.22 -5.93 37.75
CA HIS A 294 -7.93 -6.59 36.67
C HIS A 294 -8.08 -8.08 36.95
N ILE A 295 -9.27 -8.60 36.69
CA ILE A 295 -9.50 -10.02 36.48
C ILE A 295 -9.56 -10.25 34.98
N ILE A 296 -8.77 -11.19 34.46
CA ILE A 296 -8.66 -11.44 33.01
C ILE A 296 -9.08 -12.86 32.69
N LYS A 297 -9.86 -13.04 31.63
CA LYS A 297 -10.13 -14.34 31.02
C LYS A 297 -9.90 -14.26 29.51
N VAL A 298 -9.10 -15.17 28.97
CA VAL A 298 -8.94 -15.33 27.52
C VAL A 298 -9.98 -16.33 27.04
N ASP A 299 -10.81 -15.93 26.08
CA ASP A 299 -11.80 -16.81 25.48
C ASP A 299 -11.21 -17.57 24.29
N GLU A 300 -10.50 -16.87 23.42
CA GLU A 300 -9.95 -17.43 22.18
C GLU A 300 -8.56 -16.86 21.90
N LYS A 301 -7.75 -17.63 21.18
CA LYS A 301 -6.47 -17.19 20.63
C LYS A 301 -6.45 -17.50 19.14
N ARG A 302 -5.85 -16.60 18.37
CA ARG A 302 -5.59 -16.85 16.95
C ARG A 302 -4.26 -16.25 16.53
N THR A 303 -3.65 -16.89 15.56
CA THR A 303 -2.59 -16.30 14.77
C THR A 303 -3.19 -15.91 13.44
N LYS A 304 -3.03 -14.64 13.05
CA LYS A 304 -3.46 -14.17 11.73
C LYS A 304 -2.27 -13.64 10.96
N ASN A 305 -2.39 -13.66 9.64
CA ASN A 305 -1.37 -13.07 8.79
C ASN A 305 -1.42 -11.53 8.96
N ASP A 306 -0.24 -10.91 8.96
CA ASP A 306 -0.04 -9.47 9.10
C ASP A 306 0.42 -8.90 7.76
N PHE A 307 -0.56 -8.45 6.98
CA PHE A 307 -0.32 -7.95 5.63
C PHE A 307 0.47 -6.65 5.59
N VAL A 308 0.28 -5.79 6.59
CA VAL A 308 1.01 -4.52 6.66
C VAL A 308 2.49 -4.80 6.88
N SER A 309 2.84 -5.65 7.85
CA SER A 309 4.22 -6.07 8.09
C SER A 309 4.80 -6.82 6.88
N TYR A 310 3.99 -7.62 6.19
CA TYR A 310 4.39 -8.27 4.94
C TYR A 310 4.78 -7.25 3.87
N MET A 311 3.90 -6.31 3.55
CA MET A 311 4.13 -5.32 2.49
C MET A 311 5.24 -4.33 2.84
N ASP A 312 5.36 -3.91 4.10
CA ASP A 312 6.49 -3.09 4.58
C ASP A 312 7.81 -3.83 4.37
N SER A 313 7.88 -5.12 4.71
CA SER A 313 9.07 -5.94 4.45
C SER A 313 9.37 -6.09 2.95
N LYS A 314 8.35 -6.24 2.10
CA LYS A 314 8.55 -6.28 0.65
C LYS A 314 9.07 -4.96 0.11
N LEU A 315 8.56 -3.83 0.60
CA LEU A 315 9.03 -2.51 0.23
C LEU A 315 10.50 -2.31 0.65
N LYS A 316 10.83 -2.65 1.90
CA LYS A 316 12.18 -2.49 2.44
C LYS A 316 13.25 -3.34 1.76
N ASN A 317 12.87 -4.54 1.33
CA ASN A 317 13.78 -5.46 0.68
C ASN A 317 13.76 -5.35 -0.85
N SER A 318 13.05 -4.37 -1.42
CA SER A 318 13.02 -4.16 -2.87
C SER A 318 14.24 -3.38 -3.36
N ASP A 319 14.74 -3.78 -4.53
CA ASP A 319 15.76 -3.02 -5.25
C ASP A 319 15.10 -1.83 -5.97
N ILE A 320 15.18 -0.65 -5.35
CA ILE A 320 14.56 0.59 -5.83
C ILE A 320 15.64 1.51 -6.41
N GLU A 321 15.48 1.90 -7.67
CA GLU A 321 16.38 2.83 -8.33
C GLU A 321 15.62 3.99 -8.97
N ILE A 322 15.90 5.21 -8.52
CA ILE A 322 15.42 6.44 -9.15
C ILE A 322 16.30 6.76 -10.36
N LYS A 323 15.70 6.88 -11.54
CA LYS A 323 16.39 7.00 -12.85
C LYS A 323 16.40 8.43 -13.41
N ILE A 324 15.89 9.39 -12.64
CA ILE A 324 15.79 10.81 -12.98
C ILE A 324 16.26 11.67 -11.80
N ASP A 325 16.59 12.94 -12.06
CA ASP A 325 17.17 13.86 -11.08
C ASP A 325 16.09 14.45 -10.17
N ILE A 326 15.58 13.62 -9.26
CA ILE A 326 14.63 13.99 -8.19
C ILE A 326 15.15 13.47 -6.85
N HIS A 327 14.56 13.95 -5.76
CA HIS A 327 14.81 13.39 -4.43
C HIS A 327 14.38 11.91 -4.38
N ASN A 328 15.15 11.09 -3.65
CA ASN A 328 14.81 9.69 -3.42
C ASN A 328 14.20 9.55 -2.02
N PRO A 329 12.86 9.44 -1.89
CA PRO A 329 12.21 9.35 -0.58
C PRO A 329 12.53 8.04 0.17
N PHE A 330 13.18 7.09 -0.49
CA PHE A 330 13.57 5.81 0.11
C PHE A 330 14.97 5.80 0.73
N ASP A 331 15.84 6.76 0.39
CA ASP A 331 17.18 6.85 0.98
C ASP A 331 17.08 7.10 2.51
N ASP A 332 16.13 7.93 2.94
CA ASP A 332 15.90 8.26 4.35
C ASP A 332 15.27 7.10 5.14
N ILE A 333 14.41 6.31 4.49
CA ILE A 333 13.71 5.17 5.10
C ILE A 333 14.73 4.07 5.44
N PHE A 334 15.72 3.84 4.57
CA PHE A 334 16.73 2.79 4.77
C PHE A 334 17.96 3.24 5.58
N ALA A 335 18.20 4.54 5.72
CA ALA A 335 19.34 5.07 6.48
C ALA A 335 19.19 5.00 8.01
N THR A 336 17.97 4.83 8.53
CA THR A 336 17.73 4.87 9.99
C THR A 336 18.11 3.59 10.74
N GLU A 337 18.39 2.48 10.05
CA GLU A 337 18.70 1.18 10.70
C GLU A 337 20.21 0.88 10.83
N GLU A 338 21.12 1.59 10.15
CA GLU A 338 22.58 1.41 10.35
C GLU A 338 23.07 1.93 11.71
N VAL A 339 22.23 2.68 12.45
CA VAL A 339 22.60 3.30 13.74
C VAL A 339 22.11 2.49 14.95
N VAL A 340 21.36 1.40 14.75
CA VAL A 340 20.75 0.61 15.85
C VAL A 340 21.16 -0.88 15.85
N GLN A 341 22.16 -1.29 15.05
CA GLN A 341 22.79 -2.61 15.21
C GLN A 341 24.01 -2.60 16.14
#